data_AF-A0A4R5DD77-F1
#
_entry.id   AF-A0A4R5DD77-F1
#
_cell.length_a   1.000
_cell.length_b   1.000
_cell.length_c   1.000
_cell.angle_alpha   90.00
_cell.angle_beta   90.00
_cell.angle_gamma   90.00
#
_symmetry.space_group_name_H-M   'P 1'
#
loop_
_entity.id
_entity.type
_entity.pdbx_description
1 polymer ?
#
loop_
_entity_poly.entity_id
_entity_poly.type
_entity_poly.pdbx_seq_one_letter_code
_entity_poly.pdbx_strand_id
1 'polypeptide(L)'
;MSIVVVGSGLPALACALYASACSGDEVELLAADAPDVARFAGTGIAAIEETPADVSLAVRATLDEVGSDLAIVVADTREIPDEVTVLADRSSIRSILLAPGGFAGALRARAALDRAGRPDIAVAEAPGFPVLARRPQVDEVRIVAVKRSMPIAGLDAAGTDQALLDYGPYLPALVPATLATTSLSNVNTVTHPPLVLLNAARIDAGEPFLICRDGLTAATSRFLTALDQERLALVEAAGGDPVDTATWLLRYYGQAGMSGADIGACIRSFQPLMETPAPPTLDHRYLTDDIPHGVAAYLALARRLGTPHQHLAAIVTLSSTVIGHPLAADGDAVEAFLSWLEA
;
A
#
# COMPACT_ATOMS: atom_id res chain seq x y z
N MET A 1 2.14 -6.05 24.35
CA MET A 1 2.01 -6.10 22.89
C MET A 1 3.30 -5.54 22.35
N SER A 2 3.90 -6.20 21.39
CA SER A 2 5.08 -5.71 20.69
C SER A 2 4.94 -6.07 19.22
N ILE A 3 5.56 -5.27 18.36
CA ILE A 3 5.30 -5.31 16.94
C ILE A 3 6.60 -5.52 16.16
N VAL A 4 6.51 -6.34 15.13
CA VAL A 4 7.53 -6.48 14.10
C VAL A 4 7.03 -5.86 12.81
N VAL A 5 7.87 -5.07 12.16
CA VAL A 5 7.66 -4.68 10.76
C VAL A 5 8.44 -5.65 9.89
N VAL A 6 7.78 -6.25 8.91
CA VAL A 6 8.37 -7.18 7.94
C VAL A 6 8.37 -6.54 6.58
N GLY A 7 9.50 -6.62 5.89
CA GLY A 7 9.68 -6.10 4.54
C GLY A 7 11.06 -5.51 4.34
N SER A 8 11.30 -4.99 3.15
CA SER A 8 12.61 -4.50 2.76
C SER A 8 12.61 -3.02 2.38
N GLY A 9 13.81 -2.44 2.40
CA GLY A 9 14.06 -1.09 1.92
C GLY A 9 13.46 0.03 2.79
N LEU A 10 13.34 1.21 2.16
CA LEU A 10 12.93 2.44 2.83
C LEU A 10 11.50 2.40 3.40
N PRO A 11 10.48 1.82 2.72
CA PRO A 11 9.12 1.79 3.26
C PRO A 11 9.01 1.05 4.59
N ALA A 12 9.62 -0.15 4.70
CA ALA A 12 9.59 -0.94 5.92
C ALA A 12 10.33 -0.25 7.08
N LEU A 13 11.54 0.27 6.81
CA LEU A 13 12.30 1.05 7.80
C LEU A 13 11.53 2.29 8.28
N ALA A 14 10.94 3.06 7.36
CA ALA A 14 10.16 4.24 7.71
C ALA A 14 8.90 3.89 8.52
N CYS A 15 8.23 2.77 8.19
CA CYS A 15 7.10 2.28 8.96
C CYS A 15 7.51 1.90 10.38
N ALA A 16 8.63 1.20 10.55
CA ALA A 16 9.15 0.81 11.87
C ALA A 16 9.53 2.03 12.72
N LEU A 17 10.23 3.01 12.14
CA LEU A 17 10.58 4.26 12.81
C LEU A 17 9.32 5.05 13.23
N TYR A 18 8.34 5.16 12.34
CA TYR A 18 7.08 5.84 12.65
C TYR A 18 6.30 5.13 13.76
N ALA A 19 6.23 3.80 13.69
CA ALA A 19 5.58 2.98 14.71
C ALA A 19 6.24 3.13 16.09
N SER A 20 7.57 3.15 16.14
CA SER A 20 8.32 3.38 17.37
C SER A 20 8.07 4.78 17.92
N ALA A 21 8.14 5.81 17.07
CA ALA A 21 7.86 7.19 17.49
C ALA A 21 6.44 7.39 18.03
N CYS A 22 5.45 6.67 17.51
CA CYS A 22 4.05 6.79 17.96
C CYS A 22 3.78 6.04 19.26
N SER A 23 4.33 4.84 19.40
CA SER A 23 4.11 3.98 20.57
C SER A 23 5.01 4.35 21.76
N GLY A 24 6.21 4.87 21.49
CA GLY A 24 7.29 4.99 22.46
C GLY A 24 8.00 3.66 22.76
N ASP A 25 7.61 2.57 22.10
CA ASP A 25 8.17 1.24 22.29
C ASP A 25 9.36 0.97 21.35
N GLU A 26 10.17 -0.02 21.71
CA GLU A 26 11.09 -0.64 20.77
C GLU A 26 10.31 -1.48 19.76
N VAL A 27 10.53 -1.21 18.47
CA VAL A 27 9.88 -1.92 17.35
C VAL A 27 10.89 -2.87 16.69
N GLU A 28 10.49 -4.12 16.47
CA GLU A 28 11.30 -5.06 15.72
C GLU A 28 11.19 -4.79 14.22
N LEU A 29 12.28 -4.92 13.48
CA LEU A 29 12.29 -4.83 12.02
C LEU A 29 12.96 -6.08 11.47
N LEU A 30 12.16 -6.98 10.89
CA LEU A 30 12.68 -8.16 10.21
C LEU A 30 13.12 -7.76 8.81
N ALA A 31 14.44 -7.69 8.62
CA ALA A 31 15.06 -7.30 7.35
C ALA A 31 16.19 -8.28 7.03
N ALA A 32 15.85 -9.35 6.31
CA ALA A 32 16.83 -10.33 5.85
C ALA A 32 17.87 -9.66 4.93
N ASP A 33 19.15 -9.87 5.22
CA ASP A 33 20.29 -9.41 4.40
C ASP A 33 20.29 -7.92 4.01
N ALA A 34 19.84 -7.05 4.94
CA ALA A 34 19.81 -5.60 4.73
C ALA A 34 20.85 -4.87 5.62
N PRO A 35 22.17 -4.91 5.30
CA PRO A 35 23.21 -4.25 6.10
C PRO A 35 22.98 -2.74 6.23
N ASP A 36 22.30 -2.15 5.25
CA ASP A 36 21.93 -0.75 5.25
C ASP A 36 20.90 -0.36 6.30
N VAL A 37 20.13 -1.32 6.80
CA VAL A 37 19.08 -1.12 7.82
C VAL A 37 19.63 -1.38 9.22
N ALA A 38 20.56 -2.34 9.36
CA ALA A 38 21.18 -2.70 10.65
C ALA A 38 21.80 -1.51 11.41
N ARG A 39 22.26 -0.49 10.67
CA ARG A 39 22.81 0.75 11.26
C ARG A 39 21.80 1.59 12.05
N PHE A 40 20.51 1.38 11.82
CA PHE A 40 19.43 2.07 12.53
C PHE A 40 18.98 1.32 13.80
N ALA A 41 19.64 0.21 14.15
CA ALA A 41 19.36 -0.51 15.39
C ALA A 41 19.75 0.30 16.64
N GLY A 42 18.98 0.12 17.72
CA GLY A 42 19.11 0.87 18.97
C GLY A 42 18.24 2.12 19.00
N THR A 43 18.54 3.02 19.94
CA THR A 43 17.83 4.28 20.12
C THR A 43 18.39 5.37 19.22
N GLY A 44 17.53 6.18 18.62
CA GLY A 44 17.92 7.29 17.76
C GLY A 44 16.85 8.37 17.66
N ILE A 45 17.04 9.29 16.72
CA ILE A 45 16.07 10.35 16.40
C ILE A 45 15.71 10.22 14.92
N ALA A 46 14.40 10.17 14.61
CA ALA A 46 13.89 10.27 13.26
C ALA A 46 13.22 11.63 13.05
N ALA A 47 13.32 12.18 11.84
CA ALA A 47 12.59 13.38 11.45
C ALA A 47 11.24 12.97 10.82
N ILE A 48 10.13 13.36 11.47
CA ILE A 48 8.76 13.11 11.03
C ILE A 48 8.09 14.45 10.77
N GLU A 49 7.83 14.77 9.50
CA GLU A 49 7.27 16.06 9.06
C GLU A 49 8.04 17.25 9.69
N GLU A 50 9.37 17.21 9.58
CA GLU A 50 10.33 18.18 10.16
C GLU A 50 10.35 18.24 11.71
N THR A 51 9.60 17.38 12.40
CA THR A 51 9.63 17.26 13.86
C THR A 51 10.54 16.10 14.28
N PRO A 52 11.55 16.31 15.13
CA PRO A 52 12.35 15.22 15.67
C PRO A 52 11.52 14.37 16.63
N ALA A 53 11.65 13.05 16.54
CA ALA A 53 11.03 12.09 17.44
C ALA A 53 12.03 11.02 17.86
N ASP A 54 11.99 10.66 19.14
CA ASP A 54 12.76 9.54 19.67
C ASP A 54 12.22 8.22 19.09
N VAL A 55 13.13 7.33 18.72
CA VAL A 55 12.83 6.02 18.14
C VAL A 55 13.74 4.96 18.72
N SER A 56 13.26 3.73 18.78
CA SER A 56 14.03 2.55 19.20
C SER A 56 13.72 1.37 18.28
N LEU A 57 14.74 0.84 17.61
CA LEU A 57 14.59 -0.29 16.69
C LEU A 57 15.44 -1.50 17.09
N ALA A 58 14.83 -2.67 17.01
CA ALA A 58 15.52 -3.96 17.09
C ALA A 58 15.52 -4.63 15.70
N VAL A 59 16.62 -4.51 14.96
CA VAL A 59 16.74 -5.14 13.64
C VAL A 59 16.99 -6.64 13.81
N ARG A 60 16.13 -7.46 13.20
CA ARG A 60 16.21 -8.93 13.19
C ARG A 60 16.65 -9.42 11.82
N ALA A 61 17.63 -10.32 11.81
CA ALA A 61 18.12 -10.91 10.57
C ALA A 61 17.29 -12.14 10.15
N THR A 62 16.71 -12.84 11.14
CA THR A 62 15.95 -14.07 10.94
C THR A 62 14.66 -14.06 11.75
N LEU A 63 13.66 -14.82 11.27
CA LEU A 63 12.36 -14.94 11.92
C LEU A 63 12.46 -15.51 13.36
N ASP A 64 13.45 -16.35 13.64
CA ASP A 64 13.63 -16.97 14.96
C ASP A 64 13.93 -15.95 16.08
N GLU A 65 14.52 -14.82 15.71
CA GLU A 65 14.83 -13.71 16.61
C GLU A 65 13.60 -12.82 16.90
N VAL A 66 12.50 -12.99 16.16
CA VAL A 66 11.29 -12.20 16.33
C VAL A 66 10.57 -12.63 17.61
N GLY A 67 10.42 -11.67 18.53
CA GLY A 67 9.71 -11.85 19.81
C GLY A 67 8.29 -11.26 19.81
N SER A 68 7.94 -10.51 18.76
CA SER A 68 6.66 -9.79 18.66
C SER A 68 5.44 -10.70 18.51
N ASP A 69 4.28 -10.18 18.94
CA ASP A 69 2.97 -10.82 18.77
C ASP A 69 2.14 -10.20 17.64
N LEU A 70 2.46 -8.98 17.24
CA LEU A 70 1.88 -8.29 16.10
C LEU A 70 2.88 -8.16 14.94
N ALA A 71 2.41 -8.22 13.71
CA ALA A 71 3.22 -7.93 12.52
C ALA A 71 2.58 -6.89 11.61
N ILE A 72 3.40 -6.00 11.03
CA ILE A 72 3.03 -5.17 9.88
C ILE A 72 3.86 -5.62 8.69
N VAL A 73 3.21 -6.11 7.63
CA VAL A 73 3.86 -6.46 6.37
C VAL A 73 3.86 -5.25 5.45
N VAL A 74 5.06 -4.82 5.08
CA VAL A 74 5.35 -3.67 4.23
C VAL A 74 6.15 -4.16 3.01
N ALA A 75 5.43 -4.74 2.05
CA ALA A 75 6.00 -5.36 0.86
C ALA A 75 5.17 -5.03 -0.40
N ASP A 76 5.62 -5.50 -1.55
CA ASP A 76 4.83 -5.45 -2.77
C ASP A 76 3.64 -6.43 -2.64
N THR A 77 2.49 -6.09 -3.21
CA THR A 77 1.25 -6.88 -2.99
C THR A 77 1.38 -8.32 -3.53
N ARG A 78 2.22 -8.53 -4.54
CA ARG A 78 2.54 -9.87 -5.05
C ARG A 78 3.27 -10.77 -4.03
N GLU A 79 4.00 -10.18 -3.08
CA GLU A 79 4.86 -10.90 -2.12
C GLU A 79 4.12 -11.26 -0.82
N ILE A 80 2.94 -10.66 -0.60
CA ILE A 80 2.14 -10.84 0.62
C ILE A 80 1.91 -12.32 1.00
N PRO A 81 1.50 -13.23 0.09
CA PRO A 81 1.27 -14.63 0.47
C PRO A 81 2.52 -15.32 1.01
N ASP A 82 3.69 -14.99 0.47
CA ASP A 82 4.96 -15.59 0.88
C ASP A 82 5.40 -15.02 2.24
N GLU A 83 5.34 -13.69 2.41
CA GLU A 83 5.66 -13.01 3.68
C GLU A 83 4.76 -13.48 4.83
N VAL A 84 3.47 -13.65 4.56
CA VAL A 84 2.49 -14.16 5.52
C VAL A 84 2.75 -15.62 5.86
N THR A 85 3.15 -16.44 4.88
CA THR A 85 3.51 -17.85 5.11
C THR A 85 4.76 -17.96 5.97
N VAL A 86 5.77 -17.12 5.73
CA VAL A 86 6.96 -17.04 6.60
C VAL A 86 6.56 -16.68 8.02
N LEU A 87 5.73 -15.66 8.22
CA LEU A 87 5.24 -15.28 9.55
C LEU A 87 4.43 -16.36 10.26
N ALA A 88 3.75 -17.24 9.51
CA ALA A 88 2.94 -18.33 10.06
C ALA A 88 3.77 -19.33 10.88
N ASP A 89 5.05 -19.50 10.57
CA ASP A 89 5.98 -20.37 11.30
C ASP A 89 6.32 -19.83 12.69
N ARG A 90 6.02 -18.55 12.95
CA ARG A 90 6.23 -17.95 14.27
C ARG A 90 4.99 -18.06 15.14
N SER A 91 5.09 -18.86 16.20
CA SER A 91 3.97 -19.12 17.12
C SER A 91 3.56 -17.90 17.96
N SER A 92 4.44 -16.90 18.13
CA SER A 92 4.12 -15.68 18.87
C SER A 92 3.17 -14.76 18.10
N ILE A 93 3.20 -14.81 16.76
CA ILE A 93 2.38 -13.94 15.92
C ILE A 93 0.92 -14.36 16.04
N ARG A 94 0.09 -13.39 16.44
CA ARG A 94 -1.37 -13.53 16.59
C ARG A 94 -2.17 -12.68 15.61
N SER A 95 -1.56 -11.65 15.03
CA SER A 95 -2.23 -10.71 14.13
C SER A 95 -1.25 -10.13 13.11
N ILE A 96 -1.71 -9.95 11.87
CA ILE A 96 -0.94 -9.37 10.76
C ILE A 96 -1.73 -8.23 10.11
N LEU A 97 -1.11 -7.05 10.00
CA LEU A 97 -1.59 -5.92 9.19
C LEU A 97 -0.81 -5.83 7.88
N LEU A 98 -1.51 -5.82 6.76
CA LEU A 98 -0.95 -5.56 5.43
C LEU A 98 -1.04 -4.07 5.12
N ALA A 99 0.09 -3.39 4.90
CA ALA A 99 0.11 -1.95 4.61
C ALA A 99 1.18 -1.63 3.54
N PRO A 100 0.88 -1.88 2.24
CA PRO A 100 -0.44 -2.12 1.65
C PRO A 100 -0.91 -3.57 1.61
N GLY A 101 -2.23 -3.78 1.53
CA GLY A 101 -2.85 -5.06 1.16
C GLY A 101 -3.16 -5.24 -0.33
N GLY A 102 -3.28 -4.14 -1.08
CA GLY A 102 -3.78 -4.15 -2.47
C GLY A 102 -5.21 -4.72 -2.56
N PHE A 103 -5.57 -5.33 -3.69
CA PHE A 103 -6.89 -5.96 -3.84
C PHE A 103 -6.98 -7.28 -3.05
N ALA A 104 -7.95 -7.36 -2.13
CA ALA A 104 -8.27 -8.55 -1.35
C ALA A 104 -7.07 -9.12 -0.57
N GLY A 105 -6.14 -8.27 -0.13
CA GLY A 105 -4.91 -8.67 0.56
C GLY A 105 -5.18 -9.51 1.79
N ALA A 106 -6.11 -9.09 2.65
CA ALA A 106 -6.49 -9.80 3.87
C ALA A 106 -7.07 -11.19 3.55
N LEU A 107 -7.84 -11.33 2.47
CA LEU A 107 -8.38 -12.62 2.03
C LEU A 107 -7.29 -13.54 1.46
N ARG A 108 -6.35 -12.98 0.68
CA ARG A 108 -5.19 -13.72 0.16
C ARG A 108 -4.30 -14.20 1.31
N ALA A 109 -4.07 -13.35 2.31
CA ALA A 109 -3.34 -13.68 3.53
C ALA A 109 -4.07 -14.75 4.35
N ARG A 110 -5.39 -14.63 4.54
CA ARG A 110 -6.23 -15.65 5.20
C ARG A 110 -6.08 -17.02 4.51
N ALA A 111 -6.20 -17.06 3.19
CA ALA A 111 -6.03 -18.30 2.41
C ALA A 111 -4.61 -18.89 2.50
N ALA A 112 -3.57 -18.05 2.60
CA ALA A 112 -2.20 -18.51 2.82
C ALA A 112 -2.03 -19.10 4.23
N LEU A 113 -2.52 -18.42 5.26
CA LEU A 113 -2.47 -18.86 6.65
C LEU A 113 -3.28 -20.15 6.88
N ASP A 114 -4.43 -20.32 6.21
CA ASP A 114 -5.22 -21.56 6.28
C ASP A 114 -4.43 -22.76 5.73
N ARG A 115 -3.74 -22.57 4.60
CA ARG A 115 -2.85 -23.60 4.04
C ARG A 115 -1.65 -23.89 4.93
N ALA A 116 -1.16 -22.89 5.65
CA ALA A 116 -0.09 -23.02 6.65
C ALA A 116 -0.58 -23.61 7.99
N GLY A 117 -1.88 -23.90 8.14
CA GLY A 117 -2.44 -24.44 9.38
C GLY A 117 -2.50 -23.44 10.54
N ARG A 118 -2.54 -22.14 10.24
CA ARG A 118 -2.67 -21.02 11.19
C ARG A 118 -3.98 -20.23 11.01
N PRO A 119 -5.17 -20.87 11.14
CA PRO A 119 -6.46 -20.18 11.13
C PRO A 119 -6.63 -19.18 12.28
N ASP A 120 -5.83 -19.30 13.33
CA ASP A 120 -5.85 -18.50 14.55
C ASP A 120 -5.29 -17.07 14.38
N ILE A 121 -4.44 -16.85 13.37
CA ILE A 121 -3.85 -15.52 13.13
C ILE A 121 -4.90 -14.60 12.51
N ALA A 122 -5.17 -13.47 13.17
CA ALA A 122 -6.02 -12.41 12.64
C ALA A 122 -5.32 -11.65 11.50
N VAL A 123 -6.10 -11.17 10.52
CA VAL A 123 -5.58 -10.40 9.39
C VAL A 123 -6.39 -9.14 9.16
N ALA A 124 -5.68 -8.06 8.85
CA ALA A 124 -6.26 -6.79 8.45
C ALA A 124 -5.45 -6.16 7.31
N GLU A 125 -6.06 -5.24 6.58
CA GLU A 125 -5.40 -4.52 5.50
C GLU A 125 -5.66 -3.02 5.55
N ALA A 126 -4.68 -2.28 5.00
CA ALA A 126 -4.78 -0.88 4.63
C ALA A 126 -4.43 -0.73 3.13
N PRO A 127 -4.99 0.27 2.43
CA PRO A 127 -4.82 0.40 0.97
C PRO A 127 -3.43 0.90 0.53
N GLY A 128 -2.55 1.24 1.46
CA GLY A 128 -1.28 1.92 1.14
C GLY A 128 -0.28 1.88 2.28
N PHE A 129 0.96 2.26 1.96
CA PHE A 129 1.98 2.52 2.98
C PHE A 129 1.53 3.63 3.95
N PRO A 130 1.79 3.52 5.28
CA PRO A 130 1.36 4.52 6.26
C PRO A 130 2.09 5.87 6.15
N VAL A 131 3.33 5.84 5.67
CA VAL A 131 4.21 7.01 5.59
C VAL A 131 4.86 7.14 4.23
N LEU A 132 5.15 8.38 3.84
CA LEU A 132 6.03 8.70 2.73
C LEU A 132 7.38 9.11 3.31
N ALA A 133 8.44 8.41 2.89
CA ALA A 133 9.79 8.70 3.35
C ALA A 133 10.76 9.00 2.21
N ARG A 134 11.85 9.66 2.56
CA ARG A 134 13.03 9.90 1.73
C ARG A 134 14.27 9.52 2.52
N ARG A 135 15.31 9.14 1.78
CA ARG A 135 16.63 8.84 2.32
C ARG A 135 17.63 9.81 1.71
N PRO A 136 17.75 11.04 2.25
CA PRO A 136 18.64 12.05 1.69
C PRO A 136 20.11 11.66 1.83
N GLN A 137 20.45 10.91 2.89
CA GLN A 137 21.79 10.38 3.17
C GLN A 137 21.69 8.93 3.63
N VAL A 138 22.80 8.21 3.61
CA VAL A 138 22.82 6.79 3.98
C VAL A 138 22.36 6.58 5.43
N ASP A 139 22.70 7.49 6.34
CA ASP A 139 22.40 7.38 7.77
C ASP A 139 21.18 8.23 8.20
N GLU A 140 20.43 8.78 7.24
CA GLU A 140 19.26 9.62 7.53
C GLU A 140 18.01 9.07 6.84
N VAL A 141 16.95 8.87 7.62
CA VAL A 141 15.60 8.66 7.12
C VAL A 141 14.75 9.84 7.52
N ARG A 142 14.08 10.43 6.53
CA ARG A 142 13.10 11.50 6.73
C ARG A 142 11.73 11.02 6.32
N ILE A 143 10.81 10.95 7.28
CA ILE A 143 9.39 10.75 7.01
C ILE A 143 8.83 12.11 6.61
N VAL A 144 8.70 12.33 5.30
CA VAL A 144 8.30 13.62 4.74
C VAL A 144 6.79 13.87 4.88
N ALA A 145 6.00 12.81 5.00
CA ALA A 145 4.57 12.92 5.28
C ALA A 145 4.03 11.63 5.91
N VAL A 146 3.04 11.80 6.77
CA VAL A 146 2.26 10.71 7.34
C VAL A 146 0.86 10.75 6.76
N LYS A 147 0.34 9.62 6.26
CA LYS A 147 -1.04 9.56 5.79
C LYS A 147 -2.00 9.67 6.97
N ARG A 148 -2.81 10.73 7.02
CA ARG A 148 -3.88 10.89 8.01
C ARG A 148 -5.15 10.14 7.58
N SER A 149 -5.94 9.66 8.54
CA SER A 149 -7.21 8.96 8.27
C SER A 149 -7.05 7.77 7.32
N MET A 150 -6.04 6.94 7.54
CA MET A 150 -5.79 5.76 6.72
C MET A 150 -6.79 4.66 7.08
N PRO A 151 -7.61 4.18 6.13
CA PRO A 151 -8.62 3.17 6.44
C PRO A 151 -7.95 1.82 6.73
N ILE A 152 -8.50 1.10 7.70
CA ILE A 152 -8.15 -0.28 8.04
C ILE A 152 -9.41 -1.14 8.06
N ALA A 153 -9.29 -2.37 7.59
CA ALA A 153 -10.35 -3.35 7.69
C ALA A 153 -9.80 -4.75 8.01
N GLY A 154 -10.48 -5.45 8.93
CA GLY A 154 -10.38 -6.89 9.04
C GLY A 154 -11.35 -7.57 8.07
N LEU A 155 -11.50 -8.90 8.21
CA LEU A 155 -12.45 -9.68 7.40
C LEU A 155 -13.92 -9.36 7.71
N ASP A 156 -14.19 -8.86 8.91
CA ASP A 156 -15.51 -8.40 9.36
C ASP A 156 -15.36 -7.20 10.32
N ALA A 157 -16.48 -6.68 10.83
CA ALA A 157 -16.48 -5.53 11.74
C ALA A 157 -15.72 -5.79 13.05
N ALA A 158 -15.83 -7.00 13.62
CA ALA A 158 -15.12 -7.35 14.84
C ALA A 158 -13.60 -7.44 14.62
N GLY A 159 -13.18 -7.97 13.46
CA GLY A 159 -11.81 -7.98 13.02
C GLY A 159 -11.25 -6.57 12.80
N THR A 160 -12.05 -5.66 12.24
CA THR A 160 -11.68 -4.24 12.11
C THR A 160 -11.48 -3.58 13.47
N ASP A 161 -12.40 -3.78 14.40
CA ASP A 161 -12.30 -3.21 15.75
C ASP A 161 -11.06 -3.75 16.49
N GLN A 162 -10.82 -5.06 16.39
CA GLN A 162 -9.63 -5.67 16.99
C GLN A 162 -8.34 -5.17 16.35
N ALA A 163 -8.31 -4.97 15.02
CA ALA A 163 -7.16 -4.41 14.33
C ALA A 163 -6.87 -2.97 14.76
N LEU A 164 -7.90 -2.14 15.00
CA LEU A 164 -7.69 -0.79 15.54
C LEU A 164 -7.10 -0.80 16.94
N LEU A 165 -7.52 -1.74 17.80
CA LEU A 165 -6.92 -1.92 19.13
C LEU A 165 -5.47 -2.38 19.04
N ASP A 166 -5.17 -3.31 18.13
CA ASP A 166 -3.83 -3.88 17.95
C ASP A 166 -2.84 -2.87 17.37
N TYR A 167 -3.23 -2.15 16.32
CA TYR A 167 -2.31 -1.31 15.53
C TYR A 167 -2.42 0.19 15.81
N GLY A 168 -3.50 0.66 16.44
CA GLY A 168 -3.71 2.07 16.76
C GLY A 168 -2.57 2.72 17.58
N PRO A 169 -1.98 2.04 18.58
CA PRO A 169 -0.82 2.60 19.32
C PRO A 169 0.41 2.85 18.44
N TYR A 170 0.59 2.07 17.37
CA TYR A 170 1.72 2.16 16.45
C TYR A 170 1.41 3.05 15.25
N LEU A 171 0.15 3.09 14.81
CA LEU A 171 -0.33 3.84 13.66
C LEU A 171 -1.60 4.64 14.07
N PRO A 172 -1.45 5.79 14.76
CA PRO A 172 -2.59 6.50 15.35
C PRO A 172 -3.52 7.16 14.32
N ALA A 173 -3.12 7.18 13.05
CA ALA A 173 -3.90 7.73 11.95
C ALA A 173 -4.89 6.73 11.33
N LEU A 174 -4.96 5.50 11.83
CA LEU A 174 -5.89 4.48 11.34
C LEU A 174 -7.36 4.83 11.65
N VAL A 175 -8.26 4.54 10.71
CA VAL A 175 -9.71 4.71 10.87
C VAL A 175 -10.46 3.46 10.39
N PRO A 176 -11.57 3.06 11.03
CA PRO A 176 -12.31 1.88 10.62
C PRO A 176 -12.87 2.03 9.20
N ALA A 177 -12.86 0.94 8.44
CA ALA A 177 -13.50 0.81 7.16
C ALA A 177 -14.00 -0.62 6.94
N THR A 178 -14.76 -0.84 5.87
CA THR A 178 -15.09 -2.18 5.38
C THR A 178 -13.94 -2.73 4.53
N LEU A 179 -13.87 -4.06 4.41
CA LEU A 179 -12.90 -4.69 3.52
C LEU A 179 -13.09 -4.27 2.06
N ALA A 180 -14.35 -4.10 1.62
CA ALA A 180 -14.65 -3.55 0.31
C ALA A 180 -14.01 -2.17 0.08
N THR A 181 -14.08 -1.27 1.07
CA THR A 181 -13.44 0.05 0.98
C THR A 181 -11.93 -0.07 0.87
N THR A 182 -11.27 -0.85 1.72
CA THR A 182 -9.79 -0.95 1.73
C THR A 182 -9.25 -1.65 0.48
N SER A 183 -9.87 -2.75 0.06
CA SER A 183 -9.47 -3.51 -1.14
C SER A 183 -9.65 -2.75 -2.46
N LEU A 184 -10.52 -1.73 -2.49
CA LEU A 184 -10.87 -0.98 -3.71
C LEU A 184 -10.46 0.51 -3.66
N SER A 185 -9.71 0.95 -2.65
CA SER A 185 -9.35 2.37 -2.47
C SER A 185 -7.85 2.66 -2.47
N ASN A 186 -7.03 1.76 -3.02
CA ASN A 186 -5.62 2.07 -3.26
C ASN A 186 -5.48 3.17 -4.34
N VAL A 187 -5.04 4.35 -3.93
CA VAL A 187 -4.80 5.51 -4.80
C VAL A 187 -3.72 5.24 -5.85
N ASN A 188 -2.78 4.33 -5.58
CA ASN A 188 -1.72 3.96 -6.52
C ASN A 188 -2.31 3.27 -7.76
N THR A 189 -3.32 2.41 -7.56
CA THR A 189 -4.02 1.71 -8.65
C THR A 189 -4.63 2.67 -9.67
N VAL A 190 -5.12 3.83 -9.21
CA VAL A 190 -5.69 4.86 -10.09
C VAL A 190 -4.61 5.74 -10.71
N THR A 191 -3.48 5.95 -10.03
CA THR A 191 -2.47 6.96 -10.42
C THR A 191 -1.27 6.39 -11.16
N HIS A 192 -0.61 5.35 -10.65
CA HIS A 192 0.65 4.87 -11.21
C HIS A 192 0.49 4.26 -12.61
N PRO A 193 -0.42 3.30 -12.86
CA PRO A 193 -0.49 2.66 -14.18
C PRO A 193 -0.79 3.65 -15.32
N PRO A 194 -1.76 4.59 -15.19
CA PRO A 194 -1.99 5.58 -16.24
C PRO A 194 -0.81 6.54 -16.43
N LEU A 195 -0.14 6.95 -15.36
CA LEU A 195 1.03 7.83 -15.46
C LEU A 195 2.17 7.17 -16.23
N VAL A 196 2.46 5.89 -15.94
CA VAL A 196 3.48 5.13 -16.66
C VAL A 196 3.07 4.90 -18.11
N LEU A 197 1.84 4.40 -18.35
CA LEU A 197 1.38 4.10 -19.71
C LEU A 197 1.39 5.34 -20.62
N LEU A 198 0.90 6.48 -20.12
CA LEU A 198 0.84 7.73 -20.91
C LEU A 198 2.22 8.38 -21.12
N ASN A 199 3.25 7.89 -20.44
CA ASN A 199 4.64 8.29 -20.64
C ASN A 199 5.53 7.12 -21.12
N ALA A 200 4.95 6.01 -21.60
CA ALA A 200 5.68 4.77 -21.83
C ALA A 200 6.85 4.91 -22.82
N ALA A 201 6.68 5.69 -23.89
CA ALA A 201 7.75 5.92 -24.86
C ALA A 201 8.98 6.64 -24.28
N ARG A 202 8.78 7.55 -23.31
CA ARG A 202 9.88 8.25 -22.62
C ARG A 202 10.64 7.30 -21.70
N ILE A 203 9.90 6.47 -20.97
CA ILE A 203 10.44 5.44 -20.07
C ILE A 203 11.21 4.39 -20.87
N ASP A 204 10.64 3.90 -21.97
CA ASP A 204 11.28 2.92 -22.87
C ASP A 204 12.56 3.49 -23.52
N ALA A 205 12.57 4.79 -23.84
CA ALA A 205 13.75 5.50 -24.33
C ALA A 205 14.80 5.79 -23.24
N GLY A 206 14.54 5.46 -21.97
CA GLY A 206 15.43 5.74 -20.84
C GLY A 206 15.58 7.24 -20.54
N GLU A 207 14.60 8.07 -20.92
CA GLU A 207 14.64 9.50 -20.67
C GLU A 207 14.50 9.78 -19.17
N PRO A 208 15.42 10.55 -18.54
CA PRO A 208 15.26 10.97 -17.15
C PRO A 208 14.24 12.12 -17.06
N PHE A 209 13.15 11.90 -16.33
CA PHE A 209 12.15 12.92 -16.01
C PHE A 209 11.48 12.64 -14.66
N LEU A 210 10.73 13.61 -14.14
CA LEU A 210 9.92 13.43 -12.94
C LEU A 210 8.48 13.11 -13.33
N ILE A 211 7.98 11.95 -12.93
CA ILE A 211 6.73 11.40 -13.47
C ILE A 211 5.51 12.29 -13.19
N CYS A 212 5.44 12.87 -12.00
CA CYS A 212 4.36 13.79 -11.64
C CYS A 212 4.58 15.17 -12.27
N ARG A 213 5.78 15.75 -12.15
CA ARG A 213 6.03 17.12 -12.63
C ARG A 213 5.95 17.24 -14.15
N ASP A 214 6.56 16.29 -14.85
CA ASP A 214 6.76 16.36 -16.29
C ASP A 214 5.77 15.44 -17.04
N GLY A 215 5.12 14.49 -16.37
CA GLY A 215 4.19 13.50 -16.96
C GLY A 215 2.71 13.68 -16.62
N LEU A 216 2.36 14.42 -15.57
CA LEU A 216 0.96 14.67 -15.16
C LEU A 216 0.38 15.93 -15.82
N THR A 217 0.02 15.78 -17.09
CA THR A 217 -0.67 16.84 -17.84
C THR A 217 -2.15 16.95 -17.49
N ALA A 218 -2.83 17.99 -17.98
CA ALA A 218 -4.29 18.09 -17.88
C ALA A 218 -5.02 16.92 -18.57
N ALA A 219 -4.45 16.36 -19.66
CA ALA A 219 -5.02 15.20 -20.33
C ALA A 219 -4.87 13.94 -19.49
N THR A 220 -3.70 13.72 -18.90
CA THR A 220 -3.44 12.64 -17.94
C THR A 220 -4.41 12.73 -16.77
N SER A 221 -4.58 13.93 -16.19
CA SER A 221 -5.51 14.15 -15.07
C SER A 221 -6.96 13.79 -15.41
N ARG A 222 -7.45 14.12 -16.62
CA ARG A 222 -8.80 13.71 -17.05
C ARG A 222 -8.94 12.19 -17.12
N PHE A 223 -7.91 11.49 -17.59
CA PHE A 223 -7.92 10.03 -17.64
C PHE A 223 -7.93 9.42 -16.23
N LEU A 224 -7.11 9.93 -15.31
CA LEU A 224 -7.12 9.52 -13.91
C LEU A 224 -8.53 9.64 -13.30
N THR A 225 -9.19 10.79 -13.51
CA THR A 225 -10.55 11.01 -13.03
C THR A 225 -11.55 10.02 -13.65
N ALA A 226 -11.47 9.76 -14.95
CA ALA A 226 -12.38 8.83 -15.62
C ALA A 226 -12.21 7.37 -15.12
N LEU A 227 -10.96 6.94 -14.92
CA LEU A 227 -10.66 5.65 -14.31
C LEU A 227 -11.18 5.56 -12.86
N ASP A 228 -11.01 6.64 -12.09
CA ASP A 228 -11.51 6.72 -10.71
C ASP A 228 -13.03 6.60 -10.64
N GLN A 229 -13.78 7.18 -11.59
CA GLN A 229 -15.23 7.04 -11.63
C GLN A 229 -15.69 5.59 -11.82
N GLU A 230 -14.99 4.80 -12.65
CA GLU A 230 -15.28 3.36 -12.77
C GLU A 230 -15.00 2.60 -11.47
N ARG A 231 -13.89 2.95 -10.79
CA ARG A 231 -13.56 2.41 -9.46
C ARG A 231 -14.62 2.77 -8.43
N LEU A 232 -15.12 4.01 -8.41
CA LEU A 232 -16.16 4.45 -7.48
C LEU A 232 -17.46 3.66 -7.66
N ALA A 233 -17.92 3.48 -8.90
CA ALA A 233 -19.08 2.64 -9.19
C ALA A 233 -18.87 1.18 -8.73
N LEU A 234 -17.64 0.67 -8.84
CA LEU A 234 -17.28 -0.65 -8.35
C LEU A 234 -17.31 -0.74 -6.82
N VAL A 235 -16.77 0.25 -6.11
CA VAL A 235 -16.79 0.32 -4.64
C VAL A 235 -18.23 0.33 -4.13
N GLU A 236 -19.08 1.16 -4.73
CA GLU A 236 -20.51 1.24 -4.38
C GLU A 236 -21.22 -0.09 -4.61
N ALA A 237 -21.00 -0.73 -5.77
CA ALA A 237 -21.58 -2.04 -6.07
C ALA A 237 -21.11 -3.15 -5.13
N ALA A 238 -19.91 -3.03 -4.56
CA ALA A 238 -19.35 -3.94 -3.57
C ALA A 238 -19.74 -3.58 -2.11
N GLY A 239 -20.59 -2.58 -1.90
CA GLY A 239 -21.03 -2.15 -0.57
C GLY A 239 -19.97 -1.42 0.26
N GLY A 240 -18.91 -0.92 -0.39
CA GLY A 240 -17.90 -0.06 0.25
C GLY A 240 -18.29 1.42 0.25
N ASP A 241 -17.41 2.26 0.81
CA ASP A 241 -17.55 3.73 0.83
C ASP A 241 -16.85 4.34 -0.41
N PRO A 242 -17.61 4.83 -1.42
CA PRO A 242 -17.05 5.30 -2.69
C PRO A 242 -16.45 6.71 -2.52
N VAL A 243 -15.28 6.78 -1.91
CA VAL A 243 -14.49 8.02 -1.75
C VAL A 243 -13.55 8.19 -2.92
N ASP A 244 -13.62 9.34 -3.60
CA ASP A 244 -12.78 9.63 -4.77
C ASP A 244 -11.29 9.81 -4.41
N THR A 245 -10.42 9.61 -5.40
CA THR A 245 -8.97 9.63 -5.21
C THR A 245 -8.46 11.00 -4.77
N ALA A 246 -9.08 12.11 -5.21
CA ALA A 246 -8.66 13.45 -4.78
C ALA A 246 -8.99 13.65 -3.30
N THR A 247 -10.16 13.20 -2.85
CA THR A 247 -10.55 13.20 -1.45
C THR A 247 -9.62 12.34 -0.60
N TRP A 248 -9.23 11.14 -1.06
CA TRP A 248 -8.23 10.32 -0.35
C TRP A 248 -6.88 11.01 -0.23
N LEU A 249 -6.40 11.61 -1.31
CA LEU A 249 -5.14 12.37 -1.33
C LEU A 249 -5.17 13.52 -0.31
N LEU A 250 -6.27 14.27 -0.25
CA LEU A 250 -6.46 15.36 0.72
C LEU A 250 -6.58 14.84 2.15
N ARG A 251 -7.26 13.72 2.39
CA ARG A 251 -7.30 13.06 3.70
C ARG A 251 -5.89 12.69 4.15
N TYR A 252 -5.10 12.09 3.27
CA TYR A 252 -3.74 11.65 3.57
C TYR A 252 -2.78 12.80 3.82
N TYR A 253 -2.75 13.79 2.93
CA TYR A 253 -1.64 14.75 2.86
C TYR A 253 -2.08 16.22 3.00
N GLY A 254 -3.35 16.50 3.25
CA GLY A 254 -3.86 17.87 3.38
C GLY A 254 -3.19 18.64 4.50
N GLN A 255 -2.90 17.98 5.63
CA GLN A 255 -2.15 18.58 6.74
C GLN A 255 -0.68 18.84 6.39
N ALA A 256 -0.12 18.07 5.44
CA ALA A 256 1.23 18.27 4.91
C ALA A 256 1.26 19.29 3.75
N GLY A 257 0.19 20.05 3.54
CA GLY A 257 0.11 21.14 2.56
C GLY A 257 -0.48 20.77 1.20
N MET A 258 -0.94 19.52 1.01
CA MET A 258 -1.64 19.15 -0.22
C MET A 258 -3.00 19.87 -0.33
N SER A 259 -3.30 20.37 -1.53
CA SER A 259 -4.57 21.03 -1.85
C SER A 259 -4.95 20.85 -3.32
N GLY A 260 -6.24 20.90 -3.65
CA GLY A 260 -6.69 20.80 -5.04
C GLY A 260 -8.14 20.38 -5.16
N ALA A 261 -8.74 20.64 -6.33
CA ALA A 261 -10.11 20.28 -6.63
C ALA A 261 -10.23 18.94 -7.41
N ASP A 262 -9.13 18.45 -7.96
CA ASP A 262 -9.05 17.18 -8.68
C ASP A 262 -7.73 16.46 -8.38
N ILE A 263 -7.60 15.22 -8.84
CA ILE A 263 -6.43 14.35 -8.62
C ILE A 263 -5.15 15.06 -9.08
N GLY A 264 -5.17 15.68 -10.26
CA GLY A 264 -4.02 16.35 -10.83
C GLY A 264 -3.60 17.58 -10.03
N ALA A 265 -4.56 18.39 -9.59
CA ALA A 265 -4.32 19.56 -8.76
C ALA A 265 -3.75 19.18 -7.39
N CYS A 266 -4.27 18.12 -6.77
CA CYS A 266 -3.75 17.58 -5.51
C CYS A 266 -2.30 17.11 -5.64
N ILE A 267 -1.97 16.34 -6.68
CA ILE A 267 -0.60 15.87 -6.88
C ILE A 267 0.35 17.05 -7.16
N ARG A 268 -0.06 18.01 -8.00
CA ARG A 268 0.77 19.16 -8.36
C ARG A 268 1.05 20.13 -7.21
N SER A 269 0.15 20.22 -6.24
CA SER A 269 0.36 21.09 -5.06
C SER A 269 1.31 20.49 -4.02
N PHE A 270 1.62 19.20 -4.13
CA PHE A 270 2.38 18.48 -3.11
C PHE A 270 3.80 18.15 -3.59
N GLN A 271 4.74 19.01 -3.17
CA GLN A 271 6.14 18.97 -3.60
C GLN A 271 6.81 17.58 -3.50
N PRO A 272 6.64 16.77 -2.44
CA PRO A 272 7.27 15.46 -2.36
C PRO A 272 6.93 14.52 -3.51
N LEU A 273 5.71 14.62 -4.08
CA LEU A 273 5.32 13.81 -5.24
C LEU A 273 5.87 14.38 -6.54
N MET A 274 6.04 15.70 -6.64
CA MET A 274 6.62 16.39 -7.80
C MET A 274 8.11 16.10 -8.00
N GLU A 275 8.77 15.59 -6.96
CA GLU A 275 10.17 15.17 -6.97
C GLU A 275 10.37 13.69 -7.32
N THR A 276 9.29 12.95 -7.57
CA THR A 276 9.35 11.50 -7.86
C THR A 276 9.92 11.25 -9.26
N PRO A 277 11.07 10.56 -9.39
CA PRO A 277 11.60 10.15 -10.68
C PRO A 277 10.64 9.19 -11.40
N ALA A 278 10.62 9.23 -12.72
CA ALA A 278 9.99 8.18 -13.51
C ALA A 278 10.69 6.83 -13.27
N PRO A 279 9.96 5.70 -13.34
CA PRO A 279 10.59 4.39 -13.26
C PRO A 279 11.58 4.22 -14.42
N PRO A 280 12.70 3.53 -14.19
CA PRO A 280 13.77 3.39 -15.18
C PRO A 280 13.40 2.45 -16.34
N THR A 281 12.36 1.64 -16.17
CA THR A 281 11.90 0.61 -17.11
C THR A 281 10.37 0.50 -17.03
N LEU A 282 9.76 -0.08 -18.08
CA LEU A 282 8.33 -0.44 -18.04
C LEU A 282 8.09 -1.66 -17.14
N ASP A 283 9.07 -2.56 -17.00
CA ASP A 283 9.05 -3.64 -16.01
C ASP A 283 9.36 -3.07 -14.61
N HIS A 284 8.35 -2.43 -14.03
CA HIS A 284 8.39 -1.78 -12.73
C HIS A 284 7.08 -2.02 -11.98
N ARG A 285 7.12 -2.06 -10.64
CA ARG A 285 5.97 -2.36 -9.77
C ARG A 285 4.73 -1.48 -10.02
N TYR A 286 4.92 -0.28 -10.55
CA TYR A 286 3.82 0.60 -10.99
C TYR A 286 2.92 -0.03 -12.08
N LEU A 287 3.44 -1.02 -12.82
CA LEU A 287 2.65 -1.86 -13.71
C LEU A 287 2.54 -3.29 -13.15
N THR A 288 3.67 -3.88 -12.74
CA THR A 288 3.72 -5.32 -12.39
C THR A 288 3.13 -5.69 -11.04
N ASP A 289 2.84 -4.71 -10.18
CA ASP A 289 2.15 -4.89 -8.89
C ASP A 289 0.76 -4.22 -8.95
N ASP A 290 0.72 -2.92 -9.28
CA ASP A 290 -0.52 -2.10 -9.25
C ASP A 290 -1.58 -2.52 -10.30
N ILE A 291 -1.20 -3.21 -11.39
CA ILE A 291 -2.17 -3.76 -12.34
C ILE A 291 -2.71 -5.12 -11.88
N PRO A 292 -1.89 -6.17 -11.68
CA PRO A 292 -2.41 -7.49 -11.26
C PRO A 292 -3.22 -7.45 -9.96
N HIS A 293 -2.75 -6.69 -8.97
CA HIS A 293 -3.36 -6.59 -7.65
C HIS A 293 -4.16 -5.30 -7.45
N GLY A 294 -4.56 -4.68 -8.56
CA GLY A 294 -5.37 -3.48 -8.59
C GLY A 294 -6.21 -3.46 -9.85
N VAL A 295 -5.75 -2.79 -10.91
CA VAL A 295 -6.57 -2.47 -12.10
C VAL A 295 -7.18 -3.72 -12.76
N ALA A 296 -6.40 -4.80 -12.94
CA ALA A 296 -6.87 -6.03 -13.54
C ALA A 296 -7.86 -6.77 -12.63
N ALA A 297 -7.63 -6.77 -11.32
CA ALA A 297 -8.56 -7.34 -10.35
C ALA A 297 -9.87 -6.55 -10.31
N TYR A 298 -9.80 -5.22 -10.34
CA TYR A 298 -10.97 -4.34 -10.42
C TYR A 298 -11.75 -4.59 -11.71
N LEU A 299 -11.07 -4.76 -12.85
CA LEU A 299 -11.69 -5.11 -14.12
C LEU A 299 -12.44 -6.46 -14.05
N ALA A 300 -11.82 -7.48 -13.44
CA ALA A 300 -12.43 -8.79 -13.28
C ALA A 300 -13.69 -8.71 -12.40
N LEU A 301 -13.62 -7.99 -11.28
CA LEU A 301 -14.76 -7.78 -10.39
C LEU A 301 -15.86 -6.95 -11.07
N ALA A 302 -15.50 -5.87 -11.78
CA ALA A 302 -16.46 -5.02 -12.49
C ALA A 302 -17.27 -5.78 -13.55
N ARG A 303 -16.64 -6.72 -14.26
CA ARG A 303 -17.34 -7.62 -15.19
C ARG A 303 -18.36 -8.51 -14.49
N ARG A 304 -18.05 -8.97 -13.27
CA ARG A 304 -18.92 -9.84 -12.48
C ARG A 304 -20.08 -9.08 -11.84
N LEU A 305 -19.82 -7.86 -11.36
CA LEU A 305 -20.84 -6.99 -10.75
C LEU A 305 -21.61 -6.13 -11.75
N GLY A 306 -21.23 -6.15 -13.03
CA GLY A 306 -21.93 -5.42 -14.09
C GLY A 306 -21.72 -3.90 -14.07
N THR A 307 -20.59 -3.42 -13.52
CA THR A 307 -20.28 -1.99 -13.44
C THR A 307 -19.48 -1.50 -14.67
N PRO A 308 -19.44 -0.17 -14.94
CA PRO A 308 -18.62 0.39 -16.01
C PRO A 308 -17.13 0.06 -15.84
N HIS A 309 -16.44 -0.30 -16.93
CA HIS A 309 -15.06 -0.81 -16.86
C HIS A 309 -14.24 -0.60 -18.15
N GLN A 310 -14.59 0.40 -18.96
CA GLN A 310 -13.91 0.66 -20.24
C GLN A 310 -12.49 1.18 -20.04
N HIS A 311 -12.28 2.07 -19.06
CA HIS A 311 -10.97 2.64 -18.74
C HIS A 311 -10.09 1.61 -18.03
N LEU A 312 -10.67 0.82 -17.12
CA LEU A 312 -10.00 -0.35 -16.50
C LEU A 312 -9.49 -1.31 -17.59
N ALA A 313 -10.35 -1.69 -18.55
CA ALA A 313 -9.98 -2.57 -19.66
C ALA A 313 -8.89 -1.97 -20.56
N ALA A 314 -8.96 -0.66 -20.84
CA ALA A 314 -7.97 0.03 -21.64
C ALA A 314 -6.59 0.01 -20.98
N ILE A 315 -6.50 0.33 -19.68
CA ILE A 315 -5.22 0.29 -18.94
C ILE A 315 -4.61 -1.11 -18.95
N VAL A 316 -5.39 -2.15 -18.63
CA VAL A 316 -4.87 -3.53 -18.60
C VAL A 316 -4.36 -3.95 -19.96
N THR A 317 -5.14 -3.71 -21.02
CA THR A 317 -4.81 -4.15 -22.39
C THR A 317 -3.58 -3.43 -22.93
N LEU A 318 -3.56 -2.10 -22.82
CA LEU A 318 -2.46 -1.29 -23.35
C LEU A 318 -1.18 -1.51 -22.55
N SER A 319 -1.27 -1.57 -21.22
CA SER A 319 -0.10 -1.81 -20.35
C SER A 319 0.51 -3.18 -20.61
N SER A 320 -0.33 -4.23 -20.76
CA SER A 320 0.14 -5.57 -21.14
C SER A 320 0.83 -5.58 -22.51
N THR A 321 0.36 -4.75 -23.44
CA THR A 321 0.95 -4.64 -24.78
C THR A 321 2.33 -3.97 -24.72
N VAL A 322 2.45 -2.85 -24.00
CA VAL A 322 3.71 -2.09 -23.96
C VAL A 322 4.80 -2.79 -23.13
N ILE A 323 4.43 -3.52 -22.08
CA ILE A 323 5.39 -4.31 -21.29
C ILE A 323 5.77 -5.64 -21.97
N GLY A 324 4.99 -6.07 -22.97
CA GLY A 324 5.27 -7.28 -23.76
C GLY A 324 4.78 -8.59 -23.13
N HIS A 325 4.03 -8.54 -22.03
CA HIS A 325 3.40 -9.72 -21.42
C HIS A 325 2.07 -9.38 -20.74
N PRO A 326 1.19 -10.39 -20.53
CA PRO A 326 -0.06 -10.17 -19.83
C PRO A 326 0.14 -9.66 -18.39
N LEU A 327 -0.64 -8.66 -18.00
CA LEU A 327 -0.81 -8.21 -16.63
C LEU A 327 -2.21 -8.62 -16.16
N ALA A 328 -2.34 -9.88 -15.76
CA ALA A 328 -3.61 -10.50 -15.39
C ALA A 328 -3.89 -10.35 -13.89
N ALA A 329 -5.18 -10.39 -13.53
CA ALA A 329 -5.60 -10.47 -12.14
C ALA A 329 -5.23 -11.82 -11.52
N ASP A 330 -5.06 -11.83 -10.21
CA ASP A 330 -5.10 -13.05 -9.40
C ASP A 330 -6.56 -13.55 -9.33
N GLY A 331 -6.86 -14.62 -10.06
CA GLY A 331 -8.22 -15.18 -10.15
C GLY A 331 -8.74 -15.70 -8.81
N ASP A 332 -7.88 -16.29 -8.00
CA ASP A 332 -8.26 -16.82 -6.68
C ASP A 332 -8.61 -15.67 -5.73
N ALA A 333 -7.89 -14.56 -5.82
CA ALA A 333 -8.22 -13.35 -5.06
C ALA A 333 -9.60 -12.77 -5.45
N VAL A 334 -9.94 -12.77 -6.75
CA VAL A 334 -11.23 -12.28 -7.24
C VAL A 334 -12.37 -13.18 -6.75
N GLU A 335 -12.24 -14.50 -6.85
CA GLU A 335 -13.27 -15.43 -6.36
C GLU A 335 -13.40 -15.41 -4.83
N ALA A 336 -12.30 -15.28 -4.10
CA ALA A 336 -12.33 -15.12 -2.65
C ALA A 336 -13.08 -13.85 -2.23
N PHE A 337 -12.83 -12.73 -2.93
CA PHE A 337 -13.54 -11.48 -2.67
C PHE A 337 -15.03 -11.56 -2.99
N LEU A 338 -15.40 -12.20 -4.10
CA LEU A 338 -16.81 -12.44 -4.45
C LEU A 338 -17.51 -13.34 -3.43
N SER A 339 -16.85 -14.40 -2.98
CA SER A 339 -17.38 -15.29 -1.94
C SER A 339 -17.58 -14.55 -0.62
N TRP A 340 -16.66 -13.65 -0.27
CA TRP A 340 -16.77 -12.79 0.91
C TRP A 340 -17.94 -11.80 0.80
N LEU A 341 -18.21 -11.23 -0.39
CA LEU A 341 -19.36 -10.35 -0.60
C LEU A 341 -20.72 -11.05 -0.43
N GLU A 342 -20.78 -12.36 -0.69
CA GLU A 342 -22.00 -13.16 -0.61
C GLU A 342 -22.28 -13.74 0.79
N ALA A 343 -21.30 -13.70 1.70
CA ALA A 343 -21.35 -14.28 3.04
C ALA A 343 -22.01 -13.34 4.07
#